data_AF-A0AAD6YIT5-F1
#
_entry.id   AF-A0AAD6YIT5-F1
#
_cell.length_a   1.000
_cell.length_b   1.000
_cell.length_c   1.000
_cell.angle_alpha   90.00
_cell.angle_beta   90.00
_cell.angle_gamma   90.00
#
_symmetry.space_group_name_H-M   'P 1'
#
loop_
_entity.id
_entity.type
_entity.pdbx_description
1 polymer ?
#
loop_
_entity_poly.entity_id
_entity_poly.type
_entity_poly.pdbx_seq_one_letter_code
_entity_poly.pdbx_strand_id
1 'polypeptide(L)'
;MAASQSVAYIRYCVRLGVYLAVMAFWGIAMIPVSLAYSIVGRRFEVGQTAMRSYSRFIGCVLGLYLELEGAEHLPTEPAVLLMNHQSVLDVWLVGWIVPTR
;
A
#
# COMPACT_ATOMS: atom_id res chain seq x y z
N MET A 1 -30.16 -22.15 0.90
CA MET A 1 -29.69 -20.93 0.21
C MET A 1 -29.47 -19.73 1.14
N ALA A 2 -30.30 -19.46 2.16
CA ALA A 2 -30.07 -18.32 3.07
C ALA A 2 -28.81 -18.48 3.94
N ALA A 3 -28.58 -19.65 4.54
CA ALA A 3 -27.41 -19.89 5.39
C ALA A 3 -26.07 -19.74 4.65
N SER A 4 -25.99 -20.11 3.37
CA SER A 4 -24.78 -19.95 2.55
C SER A 4 -24.47 -18.48 2.23
N GLN A 5 -25.51 -17.64 2.08
CA GLN A 5 -25.32 -16.20 1.89
C GLN A 5 -24.85 -15.51 3.17
N SER A 6 -25.38 -15.88 4.34
CA SER A 6 -24.93 -15.33 5.62
C SER A 6 -23.45 -15.64 5.90
N VAL A 7 -22.99 -16.86 5.58
CA VAL A 7 -21.57 -17.24 5.73
C VAL A 7 -20.67 -16.46 4.77
N ALA A 8 -21.10 -16.27 3.51
CA ALA A 8 -20.36 -15.46 2.55
C ALA A 8 -20.25 -14.00 3.00
N TYR A 9 -21.34 -13.43 3.52
CA TYR A 9 -21.38 -12.07 4.06
C TYR A 9 -20.46 -11.88 5.26
N ILE A 10 -20.53 -12.77 6.26
CA ILE A 10 -19.64 -12.71 7.44
C ILE A 10 -18.18 -12.79 7.00
N ARG A 11 -17.85 -13.70 6.08
CA ARG A 11 -16.49 -13.84 5.55
C ARG A 11 -16.02 -12.55 4.86
N TYR A 12 -16.91 -11.90 4.10
CA TYR A 12 -16.61 -10.61 3.49
C TYR A 12 -16.34 -9.53 4.54
N CYS A 13 -17.21 -9.37 5.55
CA CYS A 13 -17.03 -8.38 6.60
C CYS A 13 -15.72 -8.59 7.38
N VAL A 14 -15.37 -9.84 7.69
CA VAL A 14 -14.10 -10.16 8.37
C VAL A 14 -12.91 -9.77 7.49
N ARG A 15 -12.92 -10.13 6.20
CA ARG A 15 -11.84 -9.77 5.26
C ARG A 15 -11.68 -8.27 5.11
N LEU A 16 -12.80 -7.55 4.96
CA LEU A 16 -12.81 -6.10 4.88
C LEU A 16 -12.30 -5.47 6.18
N GLY A 17 -12.75 -5.96 7.34
CA GLY A 17 -12.31 -5.50 8.65
C GLY A 17 -10.81 -5.68 8.86
N VAL A 18 -10.27 -6.85 8.51
CA VAL A 18 -8.82 -7.13 8.56
C VAL A 18 -8.06 -6.18 7.63
N TYR A 19 -8.53 -6.00 6.39
CA TYR A 19 -7.90 -5.08 5.45
C TYR A 19 -7.85 -3.64 5.99
N LEU A 20 -8.98 -3.12 6.45
CA LEU A 20 -9.06 -1.77 7.02
C LEU A 20 -8.20 -1.62 8.28
N ALA A 21 -8.15 -2.64 9.14
CA ALA A 21 -7.32 -2.63 10.33
C ALA A 21 -5.83 -2.58 9.99
N VAL A 22 -5.38 -3.34 8.99
CA VAL A 22 -3.98 -3.31 8.52
C VAL A 22 -3.64 -1.94 7.93
N MET A 23 -4.51 -1.37 7.09
CA MET A 23 -4.33 -0.02 6.53
C MET A 23 -4.26 1.05 7.62
N ALA A 24 -5.17 1.01 8.58
CA ALA A 24 -5.21 1.96 9.70
C ALA A 24 -3.97 1.83 10.58
N PHE A 25 -3.58 0.59 10.92
CA PHE A 25 -2.37 0.32 11.68
C PHE A 25 -1.14 0.89 10.98
N TRP A 26 -1.00 0.68 9.66
CA TRP A 26 0.14 1.19 8.91
C TRP A 26 0.19 2.71 8.89
N GLY A 27 -0.97 3.36 8.70
CA GLY A 27 -1.07 4.82 8.78
C GLY A 27 -0.65 5.37 10.14
N ILE A 28 -1.11 4.75 11.24
CA ILE A 28 -0.74 5.13 12.61
C ILE A 28 0.75 4.88 12.87
N ALA A 29 1.29 3.76 12.40
CA ALA A 29 2.71 3.43 12.55
C ALA A 29 3.64 4.45 11.87
N MET A 30 3.16 5.20 10.88
CA MET A 30 3.93 6.26 10.22
C MET A 30 3.96 7.58 11.00
N ILE A 31 3.15 7.75 12.05
CA ILE A 31 3.17 8.95 12.90
C ILE A 31 4.58 9.19 13.49
N PRO A 32 5.21 8.25 14.22
CA PRO A 32 6.57 8.45 14.73
C PRO A 32 7.61 8.65 13.61
N VAL A 33 7.46 7.96 12.48
CA VAL A 33 8.35 8.13 11.31
C VAL A 33 8.23 9.54 10.74
N SER A 34 7.02 10.10 10.69
CA SER A 34 6.77 11.45 10.19
C SER A 34 7.39 12.53 11.08
N LEU A 35 7.37 12.32 12.39
CA LEU A 35 8.05 13.18 13.35
C LEU A 35 9.57 13.12 13.12
N ALA A 36 10.15 11.92 13.01
CA ALA A 36 11.58 11.76 12.75
C ALA A 36 12.01 12.42 11.44
N TYR A 37 11.25 12.21 10.36
CA TYR A 37 11.48 12.83 9.05
C TYR A 37 11.36 14.35 9.11
N SER A 38 10.45 14.88 9.92
CA SER A 38 10.32 16.33 10.11
C SER A 38 11.53 16.92 10.82
N ILE A 39 12.08 16.24 11.83
CA ILE A 39 13.28 16.67 12.55
C ILE A 39 14.51 16.74 11.62
N VAL A 40 14.65 15.77 10.70
CA VAL A 40 15.80 15.73 9.77
C VAL A 40 15.56 16.50 8.46
N GLY A 41 14.49 17.30 8.36
CA GLY A 41 14.19 18.12 7.17
C GLY A 41 13.62 17.36 5.97
N ARG A 42 13.26 16.08 6.12
CA ARG A 42 12.76 15.18 5.05
C ARG A 42 11.25 14.94 5.14
N ARG A 43 10.48 15.87 5.72
CA ARG A 43 9.03 15.74 5.97
C ARG A 43 8.19 15.32 4.75
N PHE A 44 8.64 15.64 3.53
CA PHE A 44 7.91 15.34 2.30
C PHE A 44 8.08 13.90 1.83
N GLU A 45 9.00 13.13 2.41
CA GLU A 45 9.31 11.75 1.97
C GLU A 45 8.51 10.68 2.75
N VAL A 46 7.78 11.09 3.78
CA VAL A 46 7.02 10.18 4.66
C VAL A 46 6.03 9.32 3.88
N GLY A 47 5.27 9.91 2.95
CA GLY A 47 4.28 9.18 2.15
C GLY A 47 4.91 8.11 1.28
N GLN A 48 6.07 8.39 0.70
CA GLN A 48 6.80 7.43 -0.12
C GLN A 48 7.33 6.27 0.74
N THR A 49 7.90 6.57 1.91
CA THR A 49 8.33 5.57 2.89
C THR A 49 7.16 4.71 3.36
N ALA A 50 5.98 5.30 3.60
CA ALA A 50 4.77 4.59 3.97
C ALA A 50 4.34 3.59 2.88
N MET A 51 4.23 4.04 1.62
CA MET A 51 3.82 3.18 0.50
C MET A 51 4.80 2.04 0.26
N ARG A 52 6.11 2.32 0.23
CA ARG A 52 7.15 1.30 0.01
C ARG A 52 7.20 0.27 1.12
N SER A 53 7.13 0.72 2.38
CA SER A 53 7.15 -0.18 3.53
C SER A 53 5.90 -1.05 3.59
N TYR A 54 4.72 -0.47 3.35
CA TYR A 54 3.46 -1.20 3.24
C TYR A 54 3.53 -2.28 2.17
N SER A 55 4.01 -1.92 0.98
CA SER A 55 4.05 -2.82 -0.17
C SER A 55 5.01 -3.99 0.05
N ARG A 56 6.17 -3.76 0.67
CA ARG A 56 7.08 -4.83 1.08
C ARG A 56 6.46 -5.75 2.13
N PHE A 57 5.79 -5.18 3.13
CA PHE A 57 5.14 -5.95 4.19
C PHE A 57 4.02 -6.85 3.63
N ILE A 58 3.09 -6.27 2.88
CA ILE A 58 1.99 -7.02 2.27
C ILE A 58 2.51 -8.06 1.27
N GLY A 59 3.54 -7.71 0.48
CA GLY A 59 4.17 -8.65 -0.43
C GLY A 59 4.74 -9.87 0.30
N CYS A 60 5.40 -9.65 1.44
CA CYS A 60 5.92 -10.72 2.29
C CYS A 60 4.79 -11.57 2.91
N VAL A 61 3.79 -10.93 3.53
CA VAL A 61 2.69 -11.62 4.21
C VAL A 61 1.84 -12.46 3.27
N LEU A 62 1.59 -11.96 2.05
CA LEU A 62 0.76 -12.63 1.06
C LEU A 62 1.56 -13.52 0.09
N GLY A 63 2.89 -13.53 0.19
CA GLY A 63 3.76 -14.29 -0.72
C GLY A 63 3.67 -13.81 -2.17
N LEU A 64 3.52 -12.50 -2.38
CA LEU A 64 3.38 -11.92 -3.71
C LEU A 64 4.74 -11.64 -4.33
N TYR A 65 4.84 -11.96 -5.61
CA TYR A 65 5.97 -11.61 -6.46
C TYR A 65 5.52 -10.58 -7.49
N LEU A 66 6.34 -9.56 -7.72
CA LEU A 66 6.10 -8.54 -8.73
C LEU A 66 7.20 -8.64 -9.79
N GLU A 67 6.77 -8.84 -11.03
CA GLU A 67 7.59 -8.64 -12.22
C GLU A 67 7.21 -7.28 -12.81
N LEU A 68 8.18 -6.38 -12.94
CA LEU A 68 7.97 -5.04 -13.46
C LEU A 68 8.63 -4.94 -14.83
N GLU A 69 7.82 -4.81 -15.87
CA GLU A 69 8.28 -4.53 -17.22
C GLU A 69 8.35 -3.02 -17.47
N GLY A 70 9.40 -2.56 -18.18
CA GLY A 70 9.55 -1.15 -18.54
C GLY A 70 9.97 -0.23 -17.40
N ALA A 71 10.62 -0.77 -16.34
CA ALA A 71 11.04 -0.01 -15.17
C ALA A 71 11.92 1.21 -15.49
N GLU A 72 12.66 1.16 -16.60
CA GLU A 72 13.48 2.25 -17.13
C GLU A 72 12.67 3.51 -17.51
N HIS A 73 11.35 3.41 -17.68
CA HIS A 73 10.46 4.54 -17.93
C HIS A 73 9.95 5.20 -16.65
N LEU A 74 10.25 4.64 -15.46
CA LEU A 74 9.83 5.25 -14.21
C LEU A 74 10.63 6.53 -13.94
N PRO A 75 9.97 7.68 -13.75
CA PRO A 75 10.64 8.95 -13.56
C PRO A 75 11.28 9.03 -12.17
N THR A 76 12.39 9.76 -12.08
CA THR A 76 13.03 10.16 -10.81
C THR A 76 12.54 11.54 -10.33
N GLU A 77 11.81 12.25 -11.18
CA GLU A 77 11.25 13.56 -10.90
C GLU A 77 9.76 13.48 -10.55
N PRO A 78 9.15 14.57 -10.02
CA PRO A 78 7.71 14.58 -9.75
C PRO A 78 6.89 14.23 -10.99
N ALA A 79 6.07 13.18 -10.89
CA ALA A 79 5.27 12.70 -12.00
C ALA A 79 3.87 12.26 -11.55
N VAL A 80 2.94 12.23 -12.51
CA VAL A 80 1.60 11.68 -12.34
C VAL A 80 1.60 10.26 -12.90
N LEU A 81 1.44 9.27 -12.02
CA LEU A 81 1.27 7.89 -12.42
C LEU A 81 -0.20 7.64 -12.78
N LEU A 82 -0.47 7.28 -14.04
CA LEU A 82 -1.78 6.86 -14.49
C LEU A 82 -1.84 5.34 -14.54
N MET A 83 -2.77 4.75 -13.80
CA MET A 83 -2.99 3.31 -13.78
C MET A 83 -4.49 3.00 -13.78
N ASN A 84 -4.84 1.81 -14.27
CA ASN A 84 -6.18 1.28 -14.05
C ASN A 84 -6.39 1.04 -12.54
N HIS A 85 -7.62 1.22 -12.06
CA HIS A 85 -8.00 0.86 -10.71
C HIS A 85 -8.90 -0.38 -10.74
N GLN A 86 -8.28 -1.56 -10.77
CA GLN A 86 -8.96 -2.84 -10.92
C GLN A 86 -9.22 -3.51 -9.56
N SER A 87 -8.38 -3.23 -8.56
CA SER A 87 -8.47 -3.94 -7.28
C SER A 87 -7.85 -3.17 -6.13
N VAL A 88 -8.10 -3.68 -4.92
CA VAL A 88 -7.42 -3.20 -3.72
C VAL A 88 -5.91 -3.52 -3.75
N LEU A 89 -5.50 -4.52 -4.54
CA LEU A 89 -4.09 -4.89 -4.71
C LEU A 89 -3.28 -3.77 -5.38
N ASP A 90 -3.94 -2.84 -6.06
CA ASP A 90 -3.29 -1.70 -6.71
C ASP A 90 -2.54 -0.82 -5.68
N VAL A 91 -3.04 -0.75 -4.44
CA VAL A 91 -2.36 -0.06 -3.32
C VAL A 91 -1.01 -0.70 -2.97
N TRP A 92 -0.93 -2.03 -3.06
CA TRP A 92 0.33 -2.76 -2.89
C TRP A 92 1.28 -2.55 -4.08
N LEU A 93 0.76 -2.48 -5.32
CA LEU A 93 1.57 -2.25 -6.50
C LEU A 93 2.23 -0.85 -6.48
N VAL A 94 1.48 0.18 -6.08
CA VAL A 94 1.93 1.59 -6.08
C VAL A 94 3.25 1.78 -5.35
N GLY A 95 3.47 1.11 -4.21
CA GLY A 95 4.72 1.28 -3.46
C GLY A 95 5.96 0.76 -4.17
N TRP A 96 5.83 -0.05 -5.21
CA TRP A 96 6.96 -0.50 -6.03
C TRP A 96 7.31 0.49 -7.15
N ILE A 97 6.32 1.22 -7.68
CA ILE A 97 6.50 2.12 -8.83
C ILE A 97 6.52 3.60 -8.45
N VAL A 98 6.25 3.94 -7.19
CA VAL A 98 6.30 5.33 -6.72
C VAL A 98 7.71 5.92 -6.92
N PRO A 99 7.86 7.07 -7.62
CA PRO A 99 9.14 7.70 -7.91
C PRO A 99 10.01 7.86 -6.68
N THR A 100 11.31 7.64 -6.85
CA THR A 100 12.33 8.07 -5.89
C THR A 100 12.67 9.49 -6.22
N ARG A 101 12.28 10.42 -5.34
CA ARG A 101 12.84 11.78 -5.42
C ARG A 101 14.36 11.73 -5.41
#